data_AF-A0A7C8AL43-F1
#
_entry.id   AF-A0A7C8AL43-F1
#
_cell.length_a   1.000
_cell.length_b   1.000
_cell.length_c   1.000
_cell.angle_alpha   90.00
_cell.angle_beta   90.00
_cell.angle_gamma   90.00
#
_symmetry.space_group_name_H-M   'P 1'
#
loop_
_entity.id
_entity.type
_entity.pdbx_description
1 polymer ?
#
loop_
_entity_poly.entity_id
_entity_poly.type
_entity_poly.pdbx_seq_one_letter_code
_entity_poly.pdbx_strand_id
1 'polypeptide(L)'
;MVSRWRSGAGQVARIRAAFPGLLDKRLDEIDAWTIEKWRANKLNKGRTSATVNRDMSALKAALARAVDWNLLPENPLRRVKLTLQDKSAKVRYLTPEEHARLMQALDAREECLRQERESANVWRREPEYDEFPDLPEATFAGHLEPMVILSLNTGARDDALPLYVQKNGARVGKSGDQLAVKVRGKTLQKTRLIETSQVCLFGGAQLTTPAIQQCLARSIPVLYFSHGGWFYGMTQGLGHKNVGLRQAQYRADDDPERCRQLARDLVNVKILNAHTLLRRNHPDPPRAALDALKNLAERATAAESLESLLGIEGMAAKTYFAHFGGLLKPAPPPDHASEAPGLDFAFNHRNRRPPGDPVNAMLSFAYALFTKDWAITLAAVGFDPYLGFYHQPRYGRPALALDMMEPFRPLVPDSVVLWSVNNGVVGPADFLRRGGAVALKNEARRKFILAYEKRMDDLVTHPVFNYRISYRRVLEVQARLLARTLAGEIPRLLDFLTR
;
A
#
# COMPACT_ATOMS: atom_id res chain seq x y z
N MET A 1 -15.43 22.99 -13.85
CA MET A 1 -16.58 22.16 -14.28
C MET A 1 -17.08 21.36 -13.06
N VAL A 2 -18.05 21.88 -12.31
CA VAL A 2 -18.53 21.27 -11.05
C VAL A 2 -19.27 19.97 -11.37
N SER A 3 -18.94 18.88 -10.67
CA SER A 3 -19.49 17.55 -10.94
C SER A 3 -21.02 17.54 -10.83
N ARG A 4 -21.72 17.46 -11.96
CA ARG A 4 -23.20 17.38 -12.08
C ARG A 4 -23.87 16.21 -11.33
N TRP A 5 -23.11 15.34 -10.66
CA TRP A 5 -23.55 14.01 -10.22
C TRP A 5 -23.80 13.86 -8.71
N ARG A 6 -23.76 14.95 -7.95
CA ARG A 6 -24.07 14.96 -6.50
C ARG A 6 -25.25 15.87 -6.11
N SER A 7 -25.91 16.52 -7.07
CA SER A 7 -27.13 17.29 -6.80
C SER A 7 -28.31 16.35 -6.52
N GLY A 8 -29.29 16.82 -5.72
CA GLY A 8 -30.54 16.08 -5.47
C GLY A 8 -31.26 15.68 -6.76
N ALA A 9 -31.31 16.60 -7.75
CA ALA A 9 -31.85 16.32 -9.08
C ALA A 9 -31.14 15.17 -9.80
N GLY A 10 -29.80 15.07 -9.67
CA GLY A 10 -29.02 13.98 -10.26
C GLY A 10 -29.30 12.61 -9.63
N GLN A 11 -29.62 12.57 -8.33
CA GLN A 11 -30.04 11.32 -7.67
C GLN A 11 -31.43 10.87 -8.13
N VAL A 12 -32.39 11.81 -8.24
CA VAL A 12 -33.75 11.52 -8.73
C VAL A 12 -33.71 10.97 -10.16
N ALA A 13 -32.97 11.64 -11.06
CA ALA A 13 -32.82 11.17 -12.44
C ALA A 13 -32.21 9.77 -12.52
N ARG A 14 -31.22 9.47 -11.66
CA ARG A 14 -30.60 8.14 -11.59
C ARG A 14 -31.57 7.07 -11.11
N ILE A 15 -32.36 7.34 -10.06
CA ILE A 15 -33.35 6.39 -9.55
C ILE A 15 -34.37 6.07 -10.64
N ARG A 16 -34.90 7.09 -11.33
CA ARG A 16 -35.86 6.91 -12.44
C ARG A 16 -35.29 6.05 -13.57
N ALA A 17 -34.02 6.25 -13.94
CA ALA A 17 -33.39 5.48 -15.01
C ALA A 17 -33.01 4.04 -14.59
N ALA A 18 -32.57 3.84 -13.35
CA ALA A 18 -32.07 2.56 -12.88
C ALA A 18 -33.19 1.61 -12.42
N PHE A 19 -34.25 2.16 -11.85
CA PHE A 19 -35.34 1.42 -11.20
C PHE A 19 -36.74 1.84 -11.70
N PRO A 20 -37.02 1.81 -13.02
CA PRO A 20 -38.32 2.24 -13.55
C PRO A 20 -39.49 1.46 -12.94
N GLY A 21 -39.35 0.15 -12.75
CA GLY A 21 -40.40 -0.70 -12.16
C GLY A 21 -40.59 -0.57 -10.64
N LEU A 22 -39.87 0.34 -9.97
CA LEU A 22 -40.09 0.68 -8.56
C LEU A 22 -40.80 2.02 -8.38
N LEU A 23 -40.95 2.82 -9.45
CA LEU A 23 -41.51 4.17 -9.35
C LEU A 23 -43.01 4.16 -9.01
N ASP A 24 -43.72 3.13 -9.45
CA ASP A 24 -45.17 2.97 -9.24
C ASP A 24 -45.51 2.16 -7.99
N LYS A 25 -44.50 1.71 -7.24
CA LYS A 25 -44.68 0.91 -6.01
C LYS A 25 -44.75 1.80 -4.78
N ARG A 26 -45.45 1.34 -3.75
CA ARG A 26 -45.39 1.98 -2.45
C ARG A 26 -44.03 1.74 -1.79
N LEU A 27 -43.60 2.65 -0.92
CA LEU A 27 -42.29 2.57 -0.27
C LEU A 27 -42.11 1.31 0.61
N ASP A 28 -43.19 0.81 1.19
CA ASP A 28 -43.28 -0.41 2.01
C ASP A 28 -43.22 -1.71 1.17
N GLU A 29 -43.46 -1.63 -0.14
CA GLU A 29 -43.38 -2.77 -1.07
C GLU A 29 -41.98 -2.98 -1.65
N ILE A 30 -41.03 -2.10 -1.35
CA ILE A 30 -39.64 -2.21 -1.81
C ILE A 30 -38.88 -3.10 -0.84
N ASP A 31 -38.70 -4.37 -1.20
CA ASP A 31 -37.98 -5.35 -0.39
C ASP A 31 -36.52 -5.56 -0.84
N ALA A 32 -35.72 -6.15 0.05
CA ALA A 32 -34.33 -6.49 -0.23
C ALA A 32 -34.21 -7.44 -1.44
N TRP A 33 -35.12 -8.42 -1.54
CA TRP A 33 -35.08 -9.47 -2.56
C TRP A 33 -35.23 -8.90 -3.98
N THR A 34 -36.16 -7.96 -4.20
CA THR A 34 -36.34 -7.30 -5.51
C THR A 34 -35.06 -6.60 -5.95
N ILE A 35 -34.36 -5.95 -5.02
CA ILE A 35 -33.10 -5.25 -5.33
C ILE A 35 -31.94 -6.22 -5.55
N GLU A 36 -31.88 -7.32 -4.81
CA GLU A 36 -30.87 -8.35 -5.04
C GLU A 36 -31.05 -9.04 -6.40
N LYS A 37 -32.30 -9.30 -6.80
CA LYS A 37 -32.64 -9.83 -8.12
C LYS A 37 -32.28 -8.84 -9.24
N TRP A 38 -32.59 -7.55 -9.05
CA TRP A 38 -32.17 -6.49 -9.98
C TRP A 38 -30.64 -6.42 -10.10
N ARG A 39 -29.92 -6.49 -8.96
CA ARG A 39 -28.45 -6.47 -8.89
C ARG A 39 -27.86 -7.63 -9.69
N ALA A 40 -28.35 -8.85 -9.48
CA ALA A 40 -27.92 -10.04 -10.21
C ALA A 40 -28.15 -9.89 -11.72
N ASN A 41 -29.33 -9.40 -12.13
CA ASN A 41 -29.65 -9.19 -13.55
C ASN A 41 -28.72 -8.16 -14.21
N LYS A 42 -28.42 -7.03 -13.55
CA LYS A 42 -27.52 -6.01 -14.10
C LYS A 42 -26.08 -6.50 -14.23
N LEU A 43 -25.59 -7.28 -13.26
CA LEU A 43 -24.26 -7.89 -13.33
C LEU A 43 -24.19 -8.93 -14.46
N ASN A 44 -25.22 -9.77 -14.62
CA ASN A 44 -25.30 -10.74 -15.72
C ASN A 44 -25.35 -10.07 -17.10
N LYS A 45 -25.94 -8.87 -17.20
CA LYS A 45 -25.94 -8.05 -18.42
C LYS A 45 -24.62 -7.26 -18.65
N GLY A 46 -23.56 -7.58 -17.90
CA GLY A 46 -22.23 -7.00 -18.09
C GLY A 46 -22.04 -5.60 -17.52
N ARG A 47 -22.96 -5.07 -16.70
CA ARG A 47 -22.70 -3.79 -16.01
C ARG A 47 -21.64 -3.95 -14.93
N THR A 48 -20.79 -2.94 -14.78
CA THR A 48 -19.74 -2.94 -13.77
C THR A 48 -20.30 -2.84 -12.34
N SER A 49 -19.67 -3.55 -11.39
CA SER A 49 -20.02 -3.46 -9.95
C SER A 49 -19.97 -2.02 -9.43
N ALA A 50 -19.10 -1.17 -9.98
CA ALA A 50 -19.03 0.25 -9.63
C ALA A 50 -20.30 1.02 -10.00
N THR A 51 -20.88 0.74 -11.18
CA THR A 51 -22.11 1.40 -11.64
C THR A 51 -23.32 0.89 -10.87
N VAL A 52 -23.41 -0.42 -10.69
CA VAL A 52 -24.47 -1.07 -9.89
C VAL A 52 -24.46 -0.54 -8.46
N ASN A 53 -23.29 -0.43 -7.82
CA ASN A 53 -23.17 0.14 -6.49
C ASN A 53 -23.60 1.60 -6.43
N ARG A 54 -23.28 2.42 -7.44
CA ARG A 54 -23.71 3.83 -7.48
C ARG A 54 -25.22 3.98 -7.58
N ASP A 55 -25.88 3.14 -8.37
CA ASP A 55 -27.34 3.12 -8.51
C ASP A 55 -28.01 2.68 -7.19
N MET A 56 -27.49 1.63 -6.56
CA MET A 56 -27.96 1.16 -5.24
C MET A 56 -27.74 2.19 -4.13
N SER A 57 -26.61 2.89 -4.12
CA SER A 57 -26.33 3.96 -3.15
C SER A 57 -27.33 5.11 -3.25
N ALA A 58 -27.76 5.48 -4.46
CA ALA A 58 -28.77 6.51 -4.65
C ALA A 58 -30.14 6.08 -4.08
N LEU A 59 -30.57 4.85 -4.37
CA LEU A 59 -31.82 4.31 -3.83
C LEU A 59 -31.79 4.18 -2.30
N LYS A 60 -30.68 3.68 -1.74
CA LYS A 60 -30.47 3.59 -0.29
C LYS A 60 -30.53 4.94 0.40
N ALA A 61 -29.94 5.98 -0.20
CA ALA A 61 -29.98 7.34 0.33
C ALA A 61 -31.40 7.91 0.34
N ALA A 62 -32.18 7.68 -0.71
CA ALA A 62 -33.58 8.09 -0.77
C ALA A 62 -34.44 7.40 0.31
N LEU A 63 -34.28 6.09 0.49
CA LEU A 63 -34.99 5.33 1.53
C LEU A 63 -34.55 5.68 2.94
N ALA A 64 -33.27 6.01 3.15
CA ALA A 64 -32.82 6.54 4.44
C ALA A 64 -33.51 7.86 4.76
N ARG A 65 -33.68 8.75 3.76
CA ARG A 65 -34.40 10.01 3.96
C ARG A 65 -35.90 9.81 4.25
N ALA A 66 -36.51 8.77 3.67
CA ALA A 66 -37.89 8.40 3.99
C ALA A 66 -38.05 7.95 5.45
N VAL A 67 -37.03 7.30 6.03
CA VAL A 67 -37.01 6.98 7.48
C VAL A 67 -36.86 8.26 8.31
N ASP A 68 -35.95 9.17 7.94
CA ASP A 68 -35.78 10.46 8.64
C ASP A 68 -37.09 11.29 8.67
N TRP A 69 -37.93 11.13 7.64
CA TRP A 69 -39.21 11.82 7.49
C TRP A 69 -40.40 11.03 8.06
N ASN A 70 -40.15 9.93 8.78
CA ASN A 70 -41.18 9.06 9.35
C ASN A 70 -42.17 8.47 8.32
N LEU A 71 -41.75 8.37 7.04
CA LEU A 71 -42.52 7.70 5.98
C LEU A 71 -42.30 6.18 5.98
N LEU A 72 -41.20 5.72 6.58
CA LEU A 72 -40.88 4.32 6.78
C LEU A 72 -40.35 4.10 8.20
N PRO A 73 -40.69 2.97 8.86
CA PRO A 73 -40.16 2.65 10.19
C PRO A 73 -38.68 2.23 10.14
N GLU A 74 -38.24 1.57 9.07
CA GLU A 74 -36.84 1.19 8.84
C GLU A 74 -36.52 1.18 7.33
N ASN A 75 -35.25 1.38 6.97
CA ASN A 75 -34.80 1.28 5.58
C ASN A 75 -34.75 -0.21 5.15
N PRO A 76 -35.59 -0.65 4.21
CA PRO A 76 -35.69 -2.06 3.81
C PRO A 76 -34.40 -2.59 3.16
N LEU A 77 -33.54 -1.69 2.68
CA LEU A 77 -32.26 -2.06 2.05
C LEU A 77 -31.07 -1.96 3.00
N ARG A 78 -31.28 -1.76 4.30
CA ARG A 78 -30.21 -1.62 5.30
C ARG A 78 -29.20 -2.77 5.22
N ARG A 79 -29.69 -4.01 5.10
CA ARG A 79 -28.86 -5.24 5.06
C ARG A 79 -28.27 -5.58 3.69
N VAL A 80 -28.74 -4.95 2.61
CA VAL A 80 -28.28 -5.28 1.24
C VAL A 80 -26.86 -4.74 1.01
N LYS A 81 -25.86 -5.63 0.98
CA LYS A 81 -24.45 -5.23 0.81
C LYS A 81 -24.16 -4.78 -0.63
N LEU A 82 -23.25 -3.82 -0.77
CA LEU A 82 -22.70 -3.43 -2.07
C LEU A 82 -21.75 -4.52 -2.58
N THR A 83 -21.74 -4.75 -3.88
CA THR A 83 -20.86 -5.75 -4.49
C THR A 83 -19.40 -5.32 -4.36
N LEU A 84 -18.51 -6.27 -4.07
CA LEU A 84 -17.06 -6.05 -4.09
C LEU A 84 -16.67 -5.44 -5.44
N GLN A 85 -16.11 -4.23 -5.38
CA GLN A 85 -15.53 -3.59 -6.55
C GLN A 85 -14.14 -4.16 -6.74
N ASP A 86 -13.92 -4.77 -7.91
CA ASP A 86 -12.58 -4.92 -8.41
C ASP A 86 -12.05 -3.51 -8.71
N LYS A 87 -11.18 -3.03 -7.80
CA LYS A 87 -10.51 -1.73 -7.92
C LYS A 87 -9.12 -1.89 -8.52
N SER A 88 -8.79 -3.07 -9.07
CA SER A 88 -7.64 -3.14 -9.97
C SER A 88 -7.82 -2.02 -10.98
N ALA A 89 -6.87 -1.08 -11.00
CA ALA A 89 -6.85 -0.09 -12.04
C ALA A 89 -6.79 -0.91 -13.33
N LYS A 90 -7.88 -0.93 -14.12
CA LYS A 90 -7.82 -1.54 -15.44
C LYS A 90 -6.66 -0.83 -16.13
N VAL A 91 -5.57 -1.57 -16.32
CA VAL A 91 -4.39 -1.08 -17.02
C VAL A 91 -4.90 -0.70 -18.41
N ARG A 92 -5.05 0.60 -18.62
CA ARG A 92 -5.49 1.16 -19.89
C ARG A 92 -4.22 1.50 -20.65
N TYR A 93 -4.02 0.81 -21.75
CA TYR A 93 -2.99 1.14 -22.72
C TYR A 93 -3.45 2.35 -23.55
N LEU A 94 -2.49 3.15 -24.02
CA LEU A 94 -2.77 4.21 -24.99
C LEU A 94 -3.36 3.56 -26.26
N THR A 95 -4.38 4.17 -26.84
CA THR A 95 -4.77 3.79 -28.21
C THR A 95 -3.66 4.18 -29.20
N PRO A 96 -3.62 3.59 -30.41
CA PRO A 96 -2.65 4.01 -31.43
C PRO A 96 -2.68 5.52 -31.70
N GLU A 97 -3.87 6.14 -31.68
CA GLU A 97 -4.04 7.57 -31.88
C GLU A 97 -3.52 8.38 -30.68
N GLU A 98 -3.74 7.90 -29.45
CA GLU A 98 -3.20 8.53 -28.24
C GLU A 98 -1.68 8.43 -28.17
N HIS A 99 -1.10 7.30 -28.58
CA HIS A 99 0.33 7.11 -28.69
C HIS A 99 0.93 8.08 -29.74
N ALA A 100 0.33 8.17 -30.93
CA ALA A 100 0.78 9.08 -31.98
C ALA A 100 0.77 10.55 -31.51
N ARG A 101 -0.31 10.99 -30.84
CA ARG A 101 -0.39 12.35 -30.27
C ARG A 101 0.66 12.60 -29.20
N LEU A 102 0.94 11.60 -28.36
CA LEU A 102 1.98 11.71 -27.34
C LEU A 102 3.37 11.87 -27.98
N MET A 103 3.70 11.06 -28.98
CA MET A 103 4.97 11.16 -29.71
C MET A 103 5.11 12.54 -30.38
N GLN A 104 4.09 13.01 -31.09
CA GLN A 104 4.09 14.34 -31.70
C GLN A 104 4.28 15.47 -30.68
N ALA A 105 3.69 15.34 -29.49
CA ALA A 105 3.86 16.33 -28.42
C ALA A 105 5.27 16.31 -27.81
N LEU A 106 5.95 15.16 -27.79
CA LEU A 106 7.34 15.05 -27.37
C LEU A 106 8.27 15.67 -28.41
N ASP A 107 8.09 15.34 -29.69
CA ASP A 107 8.87 15.90 -30.80
C ASP A 107 8.79 17.44 -30.81
N ALA A 108 7.57 17.98 -30.71
CA ALA A 108 7.35 19.43 -30.66
C ALA A 108 8.02 20.10 -29.45
N ARG A 109 8.11 19.39 -28.33
CA ARG A 109 8.78 19.89 -27.13
C ARG A 109 10.30 19.88 -27.29
N GLU A 110 10.87 18.83 -27.87
CA GLU A 110 12.32 18.81 -28.16
C GLU A 110 12.70 19.93 -29.11
N GLU A 111 11.86 20.21 -30.12
CA GLU A 111 12.08 21.32 -31.04
C GLU A 111 12.03 22.69 -30.34
N CYS A 112 11.07 22.88 -29.43
CA CYS A 112 11.01 24.07 -28.57
C CYS A 112 12.30 24.24 -27.75
N LEU A 113 12.84 23.15 -27.18
CA LEU A 113 14.10 23.20 -26.43
C LEU A 113 15.32 23.55 -27.29
N ARG A 114 15.37 23.05 -28.54
CA ARG A 114 16.43 23.43 -29.50
C ARG A 114 16.36 24.92 -29.82
N GLN A 115 15.17 25.44 -30.13
CA GLN A 115 14.97 26.85 -30.44
C GLN A 115 15.27 27.77 -29.24
N GLU A 116 14.85 27.37 -28.04
CA GLU A 116 15.19 28.09 -26.80
C GLU A 116 16.71 28.15 -26.57
N ARG A 117 17.42 27.05 -26.87
CA ARG A 117 18.89 26.99 -26.78
C ARG A 117 19.57 27.90 -27.80
N GLU A 118 19.14 27.84 -29.06
CA GLU A 118 19.65 28.70 -30.13
C GLU A 118 19.44 30.18 -29.79
N SER A 119 18.22 30.54 -29.39
CA SER A 119 17.88 31.89 -28.94
C SER A 119 18.76 32.32 -27.75
N ALA A 120 18.95 31.44 -26.76
CA ALA A 120 19.82 31.74 -25.61
C ALA A 120 21.29 31.96 -26.02
N ASN A 121 21.80 31.19 -26.99
CA ASN A 121 23.15 31.37 -27.51
C ASN A 121 23.29 32.67 -28.32
N VAL A 122 22.26 33.10 -29.06
CA VAL A 122 22.25 34.43 -29.72
C VAL A 122 22.43 35.55 -28.70
N TRP A 123 21.67 35.53 -27.60
CA TRP A 123 21.82 36.52 -26.52
C TRP A 123 23.15 36.41 -25.77
N ARG A 124 23.73 35.21 -25.68
CA ARG A 124 25.02 34.97 -25.02
C ARG A 124 26.23 35.35 -25.85
N ARG A 125 26.06 35.72 -27.12
CA ARG A 125 27.15 36.22 -27.97
C ARG A 125 27.46 37.69 -27.74
N GLU A 126 26.50 38.47 -27.23
CA GLU A 126 26.66 39.92 -27.08
C GLU A 126 27.29 40.37 -25.75
N PRO A 127 27.28 39.56 -24.69
CA PRO A 127 28.27 39.63 -23.61
C PRO A 127 29.20 38.41 -23.67
N GLU A 128 30.43 38.52 -23.19
CA GLU A 128 31.50 37.49 -23.22
C GLU A 128 31.20 36.25 -22.33
N TYR A 129 30.01 35.66 -22.44
CA TYR A 129 29.58 34.45 -21.77
C TYR A 129 29.84 33.23 -22.65
N ASP A 130 30.21 32.12 -22.03
CA ASP A 130 30.33 30.85 -22.75
C ASP A 130 28.99 30.43 -23.37
N GLU A 131 29.03 30.08 -24.66
CA GLU A 131 27.88 29.48 -25.35
C GLU A 131 27.52 28.15 -24.70
N PHE A 132 26.22 27.85 -24.67
CA PHE A 132 25.79 26.51 -24.31
C PHE A 132 26.09 25.52 -25.46
N PRO A 133 26.27 24.23 -25.17
CA PRO A 133 26.43 23.20 -26.18
C PRO A 133 25.28 23.21 -27.18
N ASP A 134 25.61 23.01 -28.46
CA ASP A 134 24.64 22.96 -29.53
C ASP A 134 23.80 21.67 -29.44
N LEU A 135 22.50 21.78 -29.70
CA LEU A 135 21.51 20.69 -29.60
C LEU A 135 21.01 20.07 -30.93
N PRO A 136 21.23 20.63 -32.14
CA PRO A 136 20.84 20.01 -33.41
C PRO A 136 21.44 18.61 -33.62
N GLU A 137 22.66 18.38 -33.15
CA GLU A 137 23.33 17.08 -33.24
C GLU A 137 22.92 16.09 -32.14
N ALA A 138 22.21 16.55 -31.10
CA ALA A 138 21.78 15.70 -30.00
C ALA A 138 20.55 14.88 -30.39
N THR A 139 20.63 13.56 -30.23
CA THR A 139 19.51 12.63 -30.45
C THR A 139 18.28 13.01 -29.63
N PHE A 140 18.48 13.50 -28.40
CA PHE A 140 17.46 14.11 -27.56
C PHE A 140 17.99 15.43 -27.00
N ALA A 141 17.28 16.52 -27.22
CA ALA A 141 17.55 17.84 -26.64
C ALA A 141 17.21 17.91 -25.13
N GLY A 142 16.34 17.02 -24.64
CA GLY A 142 15.94 16.91 -23.25
C GLY A 142 15.85 15.46 -22.74
N HIS A 143 15.72 15.31 -21.41
CA HIS A 143 15.64 14.00 -20.75
C HIS A 143 14.22 13.39 -20.76
N LEU A 144 13.19 14.17 -21.09
CA LEU A 144 11.79 13.73 -20.95
C LEU A 144 11.38 12.72 -22.02
N GLU A 145 11.64 13.01 -23.29
CA GLU A 145 11.33 12.09 -24.38
C GLU A 145 12.00 10.72 -24.21
N PRO A 146 13.32 10.60 -23.98
CA PRO A 146 13.94 9.30 -23.83
C PRO A 146 13.42 8.54 -22.60
N MET A 147 13.05 9.22 -21.51
CA MET A 147 12.39 8.56 -20.37
C MET A 147 10.99 8.06 -20.69
N VAL A 148 10.20 8.79 -21.47
CA VAL A 148 8.84 8.40 -21.87
C VAL A 148 8.89 7.24 -22.86
N ILE A 149 9.76 7.31 -23.88
CA ILE A 149 10.01 6.23 -24.84
C ILE A 149 10.47 4.96 -24.10
N LEU A 150 11.44 5.09 -23.19
CA LEU A 150 11.89 3.97 -22.35
C LEU A 150 10.72 3.40 -21.54
N SER A 151 9.93 4.25 -20.91
CA SER A 151 8.79 3.82 -20.09
C SER A 151 7.70 3.12 -20.89
N LEU A 152 7.40 3.58 -22.10
CA LEU A 152 6.41 2.97 -23.01
C LEU A 152 6.88 1.63 -23.55
N ASN A 153 8.14 1.55 -23.98
CA ASN A 153 8.69 0.38 -24.67
C ASN A 153 9.17 -0.72 -23.73
N THR A 154 9.58 -0.36 -22.51
CA THR A 154 9.98 -1.33 -21.48
C THR A 154 8.88 -1.59 -20.46
N GLY A 155 7.80 -0.80 -20.51
CA GLY A 155 6.71 -0.87 -19.54
C GLY A 155 7.23 -0.61 -18.12
N ALA A 156 7.99 0.47 -17.89
CA ALA A 156 8.69 0.80 -16.62
C ALA A 156 7.80 0.94 -15.36
N ARG A 157 6.59 0.38 -15.38
CA ARG A 157 5.89 -0.12 -14.20
C ARG A 157 6.39 -1.51 -13.83
N ASP A 158 6.94 -1.62 -12.63
CA ASP A 158 7.14 -2.91 -11.96
C ASP A 158 5.77 -3.45 -11.49
N ASP A 159 4.93 -3.85 -12.44
CA ASP A 159 3.61 -4.46 -12.20
C ASP A 159 3.73 -5.95 -11.79
N ALA A 160 4.96 -6.43 -11.58
CA ALA A 160 5.24 -7.79 -11.18
C ALA A 160 4.70 -8.05 -9.76
N LEU A 161 3.94 -9.14 -9.61
CA LEU A 161 3.25 -9.47 -8.37
C LEU A 161 4.01 -10.54 -7.58
N PRO A 162 3.93 -10.51 -6.24
CA PRO A 162 4.48 -11.58 -5.41
C PRO A 162 3.71 -12.89 -5.56
N LEU A 163 4.44 -14.00 -5.73
CA LEU A 163 3.90 -15.35 -5.67
C LEU A 163 3.92 -15.87 -4.22
N TYR A 164 2.76 -15.92 -3.58
CA TYR A 164 2.61 -16.50 -2.23
C TYR A 164 2.24 -18.00 -2.27
N VAL A 165 3.09 -18.85 -1.71
CA VAL A 165 2.89 -20.31 -1.64
C VAL A 165 2.71 -20.75 -0.20
N GLN A 166 1.44 -20.93 0.20
CA GLN A 166 1.07 -21.25 1.59
C GLN A 166 0.66 -22.70 1.84
N LYS A 167 0.41 -23.48 0.79
CA LYS A 167 -0.09 -24.85 0.93
C LYS A 167 1.05 -25.78 1.32
N ASN A 168 0.91 -26.44 2.48
CA ASN A 168 1.90 -27.43 2.94
C ASN A 168 2.12 -28.53 1.89
N GLY A 169 3.38 -28.88 1.64
CA GLY A 169 3.76 -29.86 0.62
C GLY A 169 3.61 -29.37 -0.82
N ALA A 170 3.39 -28.07 -1.04
CA ALA A 170 3.49 -27.48 -2.37
C ALA A 170 4.92 -27.50 -2.88
N ARG A 171 5.10 -27.83 -4.15
CA ARG A 171 6.37 -27.81 -4.86
C ARG A 171 6.27 -26.83 -6.02
N VAL A 172 7.11 -25.81 -6.01
CA VAL A 172 7.24 -24.80 -7.06
C VAL A 172 8.39 -25.22 -7.99
N GLY A 173 8.12 -25.34 -9.29
CA GLY A 173 9.12 -25.72 -10.28
C GLY A 173 9.08 -24.86 -11.54
N LYS A 174 10.19 -24.85 -12.30
CA LYS A 174 10.27 -24.19 -13.60
C LYS A 174 9.51 -25.00 -14.66
N SER A 175 8.73 -24.32 -15.49
CA SER A 175 8.11 -24.88 -16.70
C SER A 175 8.16 -23.82 -17.79
N GLY A 176 9.14 -23.91 -18.70
CA GLY A 176 9.45 -22.82 -19.64
C GLY A 176 9.81 -21.53 -18.90
N ASP A 177 9.21 -20.40 -19.29
CA ASP A 177 9.33 -19.10 -18.61
C ASP A 177 8.28 -18.88 -17.50
N GLN A 178 7.74 -19.98 -16.94
CA GLN A 178 6.76 -19.94 -15.87
C GLN A 178 7.25 -20.69 -14.62
N LEU A 179 6.77 -20.25 -13.46
CA LEU A 179 6.79 -21.02 -12.22
C LEU A 179 5.46 -21.77 -12.09
N ALA A 180 5.52 -23.09 -11.97
CA ALA A 180 4.38 -23.96 -11.77
C ALA A 180 4.34 -24.45 -10.31
N VAL A 181 3.23 -24.20 -9.62
CA VAL A 181 2.97 -24.66 -8.26
C VAL A 181 2.20 -25.97 -8.32
N LYS A 182 2.80 -27.07 -7.83
CA LYS A 182 2.21 -28.41 -7.80
C LYS A 182 1.99 -28.88 -6.37
N VAL A 183 0.92 -29.63 -6.14
CA VAL A 183 0.68 -30.36 -4.88
C VAL A 183 0.27 -31.79 -5.23
N ARG A 184 0.96 -32.78 -4.66
CA ARG A 184 0.74 -34.22 -4.96
C ARG A 184 0.68 -34.50 -6.48
N GLY A 185 1.64 -33.93 -7.23
CA GLY A 185 1.74 -34.08 -8.69
C GLY A 185 0.81 -33.19 -9.53
N LYS A 186 -0.30 -32.69 -8.97
CA LYS A 186 -1.26 -31.85 -9.70
C LYS A 186 -0.84 -30.38 -9.69
N THR A 187 -0.82 -29.74 -10.86
CA THR A 187 -0.58 -28.29 -11.00
C THR A 187 -1.79 -27.51 -10.52
N LEU A 188 -1.59 -26.61 -9.55
CA LEU A 188 -2.64 -25.72 -9.02
C LEU A 188 -2.63 -24.36 -9.69
N GLN A 189 -1.43 -23.83 -9.97
CA GLN A 189 -1.26 -22.49 -10.53
C GLN A 189 0.03 -22.43 -11.34
N LYS A 190 0.03 -21.59 -12.38
CA LYS A 190 1.25 -21.15 -13.07
C LYS A 190 1.32 -19.63 -13.01
N THR A 191 2.53 -19.08 -12.90
CA THR A 191 2.79 -17.63 -13.00
C THR A 191 3.98 -17.41 -13.92
N ARG A 192 3.97 -16.34 -14.72
CA ARG A 192 5.09 -15.99 -15.60
C ARG A 192 6.21 -15.38 -14.77
N LEU A 193 7.46 -15.73 -15.07
CA LEU A 193 8.62 -15.17 -14.37
C LEU A 193 8.69 -13.64 -14.53
N ILE A 194 8.35 -13.12 -15.72
CA ILE A 194 8.34 -11.67 -16.00
C ILE A 194 7.28 -10.90 -15.18
N GLU A 195 6.26 -11.59 -14.67
CA GLU A 195 5.19 -11.01 -13.84
C GLU A 195 5.39 -11.31 -12.36
N THR A 196 6.52 -11.91 -11.96
CA THR A 196 6.76 -12.34 -10.58
C THR A 196 7.82 -11.46 -9.94
N SER A 197 7.43 -10.59 -9.00
CA SER A 197 8.39 -9.71 -8.30
C SER A 197 9.17 -10.43 -7.21
N GLN A 198 8.57 -11.44 -6.57
CA GLN A 198 9.19 -12.23 -5.50
C GLN A 198 8.44 -13.54 -5.31
N VAL A 199 9.10 -14.55 -4.74
CA VAL A 199 8.48 -15.85 -4.41
C VAL A 199 8.49 -16.05 -2.89
N CYS A 200 7.31 -16.01 -2.26
CA CYS A 200 7.15 -16.16 -0.81
C CYS A 200 6.71 -17.59 -0.45
N LEU A 201 7.60 -18.38 0.16
CA LEU A 201 7.37 -19.76 0.56
C LEU A 201 7.05 -19.84 2.06
N PHE A 202 5.90 -20.41 2.42
CA PHE A 202 5.48 -20.58 3.82
C PHE A 202 5.51 -22.04 4.24
N GLY A 203 6.02 -22.29 5.44
CA GLY A 203 6.01 -23.61 6.07
C GLY A 203 6.76 -24.65 5.22
N GLY A 204 6.13 -25.80 4.99
CA GLY A 204 6.74 -26.91 4.23
C GLY A 204 6.66 -26.78 2.70
N ALA A 205 6.59 -25.57 2.15
CA ALA A 205 6.63 -25.35 0.71
C ALA A 205 8.06 -25.53 0.16
N GLN A 206 8.18 -26.18 -0.98
CA GLN A 206 9.45 -26.51 -1.64
C GLN A 206 9.62 -25.73 -2.95
N LEU A 207 10.85 -25.38 -3.29
CA LEU A 207 11.22 -24.77 -4.58
C LEU A 207 12.35 -25.62 -5.20
N THR A 208 12.19 -26.00 -6.46
CA THR A 208 13.20 -26.83 -7.16
C THR A 208 14.42 -26.01 -7.58
N THR A 209 15.60 -26.63 -7.66
CA THR A 209 16.85 -25.99 -8.10
C THR A 209 16.73 -25.23 -9.43
N PRO A 210 16.10 -25.77 -10.49
CA PRO A 210 15.93 -25.01 -11.74
C PRO A 210 15.09 -23.74 -11.56
N ALA A 211 14.10 -23.75 -10.66
CA ALA A 211 13.33 -22.55 -10.34
C ALA A 211 14.18 -21.53 -9.57
N ILE A 212 14.99 -21.98 -8.60
CA ILE A 212 15.94 -21.13 -7.87
C ILE A 212 16.89 -20.44 -8.86
N GLN A 213 17.51 -21.19 -9.77
CA GLN A 213 18.43 -20.62 -10.76
C GLN A 213 17.79 -19.53 -11.62
N GLN A 214 16.54 -19.72 -12.06
CA GLN A 214 15.85 -18.69 -12.84
C GLN A 214 15.48 -17.47 -12.01
N CYS A 215 15.06 -17.68 -10.76
CA CYS A 215 14.80 -16.58 -9.82
C CYS A 215 16.06 -15.75 -9.60
N LEU A 216 17.20 -16.39 -9.32
CA LEU A 216 18.50 -15.73 -9.16
C LEU A 216 18.93 -14.96 -10.42
N ALA A 217 18.84 -15.60 -11.59
CA ALA A 217 19.24 -14.99 -12.87
C ALA A 217 18.40 -13.76 -13.25
N ARG A 218 17.15 -13.69 -12.79
CA ARG A 218 16.22 -12.57 -13.03
C ARG A 218 16.12 -11.61 -11.85
N SER A 219 16.95 -11.76 -10.83
CA SER A 219 16.89 -10.96 -9.59
C SER A 219 15.51 -11.01 -8.89
N ILE A 220 14.80 -12.13 -9.01
CA ILE A 220 13.54 -12.39 -8.29
C ILE A 220 13.90 -13.01 -6.93
N PRO A 221 13.77 -12.30 -5.80
CA PRO A 221 14.09 -12.86 -4.49
C PRO A 221 13.11 -13.98 -4.11
N VAL A 222 13.66 -15.03 -3.50
CA VAL A 222 12.89 -16.12 -2.88
C VAL A 222 12.94 -15.93 -1.37
N LEU A 223 11.79 -15.95 -0.73
CA LEU A 223 11.62 -15.57 0.68
C LEU A 223 11.02 -16.74 1.46
N TYR A 224 11.52 -16.94 2.67
CA TYR A 224 11.17 -18.08 3.50
C TYR A 224 10.47 -17.63 4.78
N PHE A 225 9.29 -18.21 5.01
CA PHE A 225 8.45 -17.93 6.16
C PHE A 225 8.12 -19.20 6.94
N SER A 226 8.06 -19.08 8.26
CA SER A 226 7.56 -20.15 9.12
C SER A 226 6.07 -20.40 8.85
N HIS A 227 5.53 -21.49 9.39
CA HIS A 227 4.08 -21.74 9.31
C HIS A 227 3.24 -20.61 9.93
N GLY A 228 3.79 -19.90 10.93
CA GLY A 228 3.17 -18.73 11.56
C GLY A 228 3.34 -17.41 10.78
N GLY A 229 3.98 -17.43 9.61
CA GLY A 229 4.23 -16.24 8.80
C GLY A 229 5.43 -15.41 9.27
N TRP A 230 6.31 -15.97 10.11
CA TRP A 230 7.55 -15.32 10.50
C TRP A 230 8.58 -15.40 9.37
N PHE A 231 9.00 -14.26 8.84
CA PHE A 231 10.08 -14.17 7.85
C PHE A 231 11.42 -14.54 8.50
N TYR A 232 12.12 -15.54 7.98
CA TYR A 232 13.39 -16.01 8.57
C TYR A 232 14.56 -16.11 7.61
N GLY A 233 14.35 -15.87 6.31
CA GLY A 233 15.45 -15.91 5.36
C GLY A 233 15.03 -15.57 3.95
N MET A 234 16.04 -15.32 3.11
CA MET A 234 15.86 -15.11 1.68
C MET A 234 17.01 -15.71 0.88
N THR A 235 16.71 -16.09 -0.35
CA THR A 235 17.69 -16.41 -1.39
C THR A 235 17.57 -15.34 -2.47
N GLN A 236 18.69 -14.65 -2.69
CA GLN A 236 18.83 -13.61 -3.71
C GLN A 236 20.12 -13.85 -4.49
N GLY A 237 20.26 -13.19 -5.65
CA GLY A 237 21.50 -13.20 -6.42
C GLY A 237 22.68 -12.62 -5.62
N LEU A 238 23.80 -12.37 -6.28
CA LEU A 238 25.00 -11.80 -5.65
C LEU A 238 24.82 -10.35 -5.10
N GLY A 239 23.59 -9.83 -5.11
CA GLY A 239 23.20 -8.53 -4.57
C GLY A 239 23.62 -7.37 -5.45
N HIS A 240 23.28 -6.16 -5.01
CA HIS A 240 23.72 -4.94 -5.67
C HIS A 240 25.21 -4.70 -5.40
N LYS A 241 25.98 -4.33 -6.44
CA LYS A 241 27.44 -4.15 -6.37
C LYS A 241 27.87 -2.76 -5.88
N ASN A 242 26.97 -2.03 -5.22
CA ASN A 242 27.25 -0.66 -4.75
C ASN A 242 27.94 -0.69 -3.39
N VAL A 243 29.23 -1.02 -3.41
CA VAL A 243 30.08 -1.04 -2.22
C VAL A 243 30.21 0.36 -1.61
N GLY A 244 30.21 1.41 -2.43
CA GLY A 244 30.28 2.81 -1.97
C GLY A 244 29.12 3.19 -1.05
N LEU A 245 27.89 2.77 -1.38
CA LEU A 245 26.72 2.99 -0.52
C LEU A 245 26.88 2.30 0.83
N ARG A 246 27.38 1.06 0.86
CA ARG A 246 27.65 0.37 2.12
C ARG A 246 28.71 1.12 2.92
N GLN A 247 29.83 1.51 2.32
CA GLN A 247 30.83 2.31 3.02
C GLN A 247 30.23 3.60 3.61
N ALA A 248 29.35 4.28 2.88
CA ALA A 248 28.65 5.47 3.39
C ALA A 248 27.70 5.15 4.55
N GLN A 249 26.97 4.03 4.47
CA GLN A 249 26.09 3.57 5.56
C GLN A 249 26.88 3.29 6.85
N TYR A 250 28.00 2.58 6.76
CA TYR A 250 28.79 2.21 7.93
C TYR A 250 29.45 3.44 8.55
N ARG A 251 30.01 4.36 7.73
CA ARG A 251 30.53 5.64 8.23
C ARG A 251 29.46 6.50 8.91
N ALA A 252 28.22 6.43 8.43
CA ALA A 252 27.12 7.18 9.05
C ALA A 252 26.62 6.52 10.34
N ASP A 253 26.70 5.20 10.46
CA ASP A 253 26.42 4.48 11.70
C ASP A 253 27.44 4.85 12.81
N ASP A 254 28.71 4.98 12.43
CA ASP A 254 29.81 5.42 13.30
C ASP A 254 29.68 6.89 13.77
N ASP A 255 28.74 7.67 13.23
CA ASP A 255 28.47 9.07 13.60
C ASP A 255 27.19 9.17 14.46
N PRO A 256 27.31 9.29 15.80
CA PRO A 256 26.15 9.34 16.69
C PRO A 256 25.22 10.52 16.41
N GLU A 257 25.75 11.65 15.95
CA GLU A 257 24.93 12.83 15.66
C GLU A 257 24.08 12.60 14.43
N ARG A 258 24.66 12.01 13.39
CA ARG A 258 23.95 11.67 12.16
C ARG A 258 22.89 10.59 12.39
N CYS A 259 23.21 9.56 13.17
CA CYS A 259 22.26 8.55 13.61
C CYS A 259 21.08 9.17 14.36
N ARG A 260 21.39 10.04 15.33
CA ARG A 260 20.39 10.75 16.14
C ARG A 260 19.51 11.63 15.25
N GLN A 261 20.08 12.40 14.34
CA GLN A 261 19.31 13.27 13.45
C GLN A 261 18.35 12.45 12.57
N LEU A 262 18.82 11.38 11.95
CA LEU A 262 17.98 10.52 11.12
C LEU A 262 16.87 9.84 11.95
N ALA A 263 17.20 9.36 13.16
CA ALA A 263 16.22 8.76 14.06
C ALA A 263 15.12 9.76 14.46
N ARG A 264 15.48 11.00 14.81
CA ARG A 264 14.53 12.08 15.15
C ARG A 264 13.55 12.33 14.00
N ASP A 265 14.05 12.37 12.77
CA ASP A 265 13.26 12.59 11.56
C ASP A 265 12.24 11.47 11.37
N LEU A 266 12.72 10.22 11.38
CA LEU A 266 11.86 9.04 11.20
C LEU A 266 10.75 8.95 12.26
N VAL A 267 11.10 9.21 13.53
CA VAL A 267 10.14 9.18 14.65
C VAL A 267 9.16 10.34 14.57
N ASN A 268 9.62 11.55 14.24
CA ASN A 268 8.74 12.70 14.03
C ASN A 268 7.67 12.39 12.98
N VAL A 269 8.07 11.92 11.80
CA VAL A 269 7.15 11.62 10.69
C VAL A 269 6.20 10.48 11.03
N LYS A 270 6.68 9.43 11.72
CA LYS A 270 5.83 8.35 12.24
C LYS A 270 4.69 8.92 13.09
N ILE A 271 5.01 9.80 14.04
CA ILE A 271 4.02 10.37 14.96
C ILE A 271 3.03 11.25 14.20
N LEU A 272 3.49 12.06 13.24
CA LEU A 272 2.63 12.91 12.41
C LEU A 272 1.71 12.10 11.48
N ASN A 273 2.19 11.00 10.91
CA ASN A 273 1.36 10.09 10.11
C ASN A 273 0.34 9.35 11.00
N ALA A 274 0.71 8.97 12.23
CA ALA A 274 -0.21 8.37 13.20
C ALA A 274 -1.32 9.36 13.62
N HIS A 275 -0.95 10.60 13.92
CA HIS A 275 -1.87 11.72 14.14
C HIS A 275 -2.83 11.89 12.97
N THR A 276 -2.31 11.92 11.73
CA THR A 276 -3.12 12.10 10.53
C THR A 276 -4.09 10.92 10.32
N LEU A 277 -3.66 9.69 10.60
CA LEU A 277 -4.53 8.52 10.51
C LEU A 277 -5.70 8.61 11.50
N LEU A 278 -5.42 8.94 12.78
CA LEU A 278 -6.45 9.13 13.79
C LEU A 278 -7.42 10.23 13.39
N ARG A 279 -6.91 11.41 13.07
CA ARG A 279 -7.72 12.59 12.71
C ARG A 279 -8.69 12.31 11.56
N ARG A 280 -8.29 11.50 10.57
CA ARG A 280 -9.10 11.24 9.37
C ARG A 280 -10.08 10.09 9.50
N ASN A 281 -9.78 9.10 10.33
CA ASN A 281 -10.54 7.85 10.36
C ASN A 281 -11.33 7.65 11.65
N HIS A 282 -11.01 8.39 12.72
CA HIS A 282 -11.79 8.35 13.95
C HIS A 282 -13.08 9.17 13.73
N PRO A 283 -14.27 8.64 14.10
CA PRO A 283 -15.53 9.36 13.91
C PRO A 283 -15.60 10.64 14.76
N ASP A 284 -15.05 10.61 15.97
CA ASP A 284 -14.94 11.77 16.87
C ASP A 284 -13.55 11.83 17.51
N PRO A 285 -12.52 12.31 16.79
CA PRO A 285 -11.13 12.20 17.22
C PRO A 285 -10.88 13.02 18.50
N PRO A 286 -10.36 12.40 19.57
CA PRO A 286 -10.15 13.10 20.84
C PRO A 286 -9.07 14.16 20.68
N ARG A 287 -9.46 15.44 20.82
CA ARG A 287 -8.58 16.60 20.61
C ARG A 287 -7.33 16.56 21.48
N ALA A 288 -7.47 16.17 22.75
CA ALA A 288 -6.34 16.01 23.67
C ALA A 288 -5.29 15.00 23.15
N ALA A 289 -5.72 13.90 22.52
CA ALA A 289 -4.80 12.91 21.96
C ALA A 289 -4.11 13.44 20.70
N LEU A 290 -4.83 14.16 19.84
CA LEU A 290 -4.25 14.80 18.65
C LEU A 290 -3.20 15.84 19.04
N ASP A 291 -3.54 16.72 19.99
CA ASP A 291 -2.61 17.75 20.49
C ASP A 291 -1.39 17.13 21.17
N ALA A 292 -1.59 16.06 21.96
CA ALA A 292 -0.50 15.32 22.57
C ALA A 292 0.44 14.68 21.53
N LEU A 293 -0.11 14.07 20.47
CA LEU A 293 0.72 13.50 19.39
C LEU A 293 1.49 14.58 18.65
N LYS A 294 0.88 15.73 18.39
CA LYS A 294 1.59 16.86 17.75
C LYS A 294 2.73 17.37 18.62
N ASN A 295 2.51 17.55 19.91
CA ASN A 295 3.55 17.96 20.86
C ASN A 295 4.68 16.90 20.96
N LEU A 296 4.35 15.62 20.99
CA LEU A 296 5.34 14.54 21.02
C LEU A 296 6.15 14.49 19.72
N ALA A 297 5.55 14.77 18.56
CA ALA A 297 6.26 14.89 17.30
C ALA A 297 7.27 16.06 17.34
N GLU A 298 6.87 17.22 17.85
CA GLU A 298 7.77 18.37 18.01
C GLU A 298 8.92 18.05 18.97
N ARG A 299 8.63 17.44 20.13
CA ARG A 299 9.66 17.00 21.09
C ARG A 299 10.62 15.98 20.50
N ALA A 300 10.15 15.08 19.62
CA ALA A 300 11.02 14.11 18.95
C ALA A 300 12.14 14.80 18.16
N THR A 301 11.89 15.97 17.56
CA THR A 301 12.92 16.71 16.80
C THR A 301 14.04 17.28 17.68
N ALA A 302 13.79 17.47 18.97
CA ALA A 302 14.74 18.02 19.94
C ALA A 302 15.34 16.97 20.89
N ALA A 303 15.04 15.68 20.71
CA ALA A 303 15.44 14.64 21.66
C ALA A 303 16.96 14.47 21.74
N GLU A 304 17.57 14.70 22.91
CA GLU A 304 19.03 14.75 23.08
C GLU A 304 19.74 13.40 22.95
N SER A 305 19.02 12.28 23.13
CA SER A 305 19.57 10.91 23.01
C SER A 305 18.57 9.96 22.37
N LEU A 306 19.05 8.79 21.90
CA LEU A 306 18.20 7.74 21.35
C LEU A 306 17.26 7.14 22.42
N GLU A 307 17.68 7.08 23.68
CA GLU A 307 16.85 6.62 24.80
C GLU A 307 15.69 7.59 25.07
N SER A 308 15.97 8.89 25.07
CA SER A 308 14.93 9.92 25.20
C SER A 308 13.93 9.85 24.04
N LEU A 309 14.45 9.67 22.82
CA LEU A 309 13.63 9.50 21.63
C LEU A 309 12.75 8.23 21.69
N LEU A 310 13.29 7.12 22.19
CA LEU A 310 12.53 5.87 22.42
C LEU A 310 11.41 6.07 23.44
N GLY A 311 11.64 6.86 24.50
CA GLY A 311 10.62 7.26 25.46
C GLY A 311 9.49 8.07 24.81
N ILE A 312 9.84 9.04 23.97
CA ILE A 312 8.86 9.85 23.21
C ILE A 312 8.05 8.97 22.24
N GLU A 313 8.72 8.09 21.49
CA GLU A 313 8.08 7.14 20.58
C GLU A 313 7.13 6.20 21.34
N GLY A 314 7.53 5.70 22.51
CA GLY A 314 6.70 4.86 23.37
C GLY A 314 5.45 5.57 23.89
N MET A 315 5.58 6.82 24.35
CA MET A 315 4.44 7.64 24.75
C MET A 315 3.49 7.90 23.58
N ALA A 316 4.03 8.26 22.41
CA ALA A 316 3.22 8.50 21.22
C ALA A 316 2.48 7.23 20.76
N ALA A 317 3.15 6.08 20.78
CA ALA A 317 2.53 4.79 20.47
C ALA A 317 1.42 4.44 21.47
N LYS A 318 1.64 4.67 22.78
CA LYS A 318 0.62 4.45 23.81
C LYS A 318 -0.62 5.32 23.57
N THR A 319 -0.43 6.63 23.34
CA THR A 319 -1.52 7.56 23.03
C THR A 319 -2.27 7.16 21.76
N TYR A 320 -1.53 6.81 20.70
CA TYR A 320 -2.11 6.38 19.44
C TYR A 320 -2.95 5.11 19.57
N PHE A 321 -2.39 4.05 20.18
CA PHE A 321 -3.08 2.76 20.29
C PHE A 321 -4.24 2.78 21.30
N ALA A 322 -4.21 3.66 22.31
CA ALA A 322 -5.34 3.86 23.21
C ALA A 322 -6.63 4.31 22.47
N HIS A 323 -6.47 5.01 21.34
CA HIS A 323 -7.59 5.49 20.52
C HIS A 323 -7.76 4.73 19.20
N PHE A 324 -6.90 3.75 18.92
CA PHE A 324 -6.99 2.95 17.70
C PHE A 324 -8.28 2.12 17.63
N GLY A 325 -8.76 1.63 18.78
CA GLY A 325 -10.03 0.88 18.85
C GLY A 325 -11.23 1.69 18.35
N GLY A 326 -11.25 3.00 18.58
CA GLY A 326 -12.31 3.89 18.08
C GLY A 326 -12.32 4.10 16.57
N LEU A 327 -11.26 3.66 15.86
CA LEU A 327 -11.24 3.61 14.39
C LEU A 327 -12.02 2.42 13.84
N LEU A 328 -12.20 1.36 14.64
CA LEU A 328 -12.83 0.12 14.22
C LEU A 328 -14.35 0.25 14.31
N LYS A 329 -15.04 -0.07 13.21
CA LYS A 329 -16.49 -0.10 13.18
C LYS A 329 -16.99 -1.29 14.00
N PRO A 330 -18.09 -1.15 14.76
CA PRO A 330 -18.70 -2.27 15.46
C PRO A 330 -18.98 -3.42 14.48
N ALA A 331 -18.65 -4.64 14.87
CA ALA A 331 -19.03 -5.81 14.09
C ALA A 331 -20.57 -5.85 13.97
N PRO A 332 -21.14 -6.18 12.79
CA PRO A 332 -22.57 -6.43 12.72
C PRO A 332 -22.94 -7.55 13.71
N PRO A 333 -24.11 -7.45 14.38
CA PRO A 333 -24.54 -8.50 15.29
C PRO A 333 -24.57 -9.84 14.54
N PRO A 334 -24.18 -10.95 15.20
CA PRO A 334 -24.13 -12.24 14.55
C PRO A 334 -25.52 -12.59 14.00
N ASP A 335 -25.59 -12.91 12.71
CA ASP A 335 -26.78 -13.57 12.16
C ASP A 335 -26.96 -14.91 12.90
N HIS A 336 -28.20 -15.24 13.23
CA HIS A 336 -28.63 -16.40 14.02
C HIS A 336 -28.17 -17.75 13.42
N ALA A 337 -26.87 -18.10 13.50
CA ALA A 337 -26.34 -19.41 13.08
C ALA A 337 -24.88 -19.68 13.50
N SER A 338 -24.25 -18.89 14.37
CA SER A 338 -22.87 -19.14 14.83
C SER A 338 -22.86 -19.51 16.31
N GLU A 339 -22.96 -20.80 16.61
CA GLU A 339 -22.86 -21.37 17.97
C GLU A 339 -21.45 -21.34 18.58
N ALA A 340 -20.46 -20.81 17.86
CA ALA A 340 -19.12 -20.56 18.43
C ALA A 340 -19.05 -19.11 18.96
N PRO A 341 -18.58 -18.87 20.20
CA PRO A 341 -18.30 -17.52 20.69
C PRO A 341 -17.17 -16.94 19.84
N GLY A 342 -17.53 -16.09 18.86
CA GLY A 342 -16.57 -15.39 18.03
C GLY A 342 -15.73 -14.43 18.86
N LEU A 343 -14.44 -14.31 18.55
CA LEU A 343 -13.60 -13.27 19.15
C LEU A 343 -14.04 -11.90 18.63
N ASP A 344 -14.31 -10.96 19.54
CA ASP A 344 -14.59 -9.59 19.14
C ASP A 344 -13.32 -8.88 18.62
N PHE A 345 -13.51 -7.74 17.97
CA PHE A 345 -12.43 -6.85 17.57
C PHE A 345 -12.20 -5.73 18.59
N ALA A 346 -12.56 -5.95 19.87
CA ALA A 346 -12.28 -4.97 20.91
C ALA A 346 -10.75 -4.80 21.04
N PHE A 347 -10.29 -3.55 20.98
CA PHE A 347 -8.88 -3.24 20.99
C PHE A 347 -8.57 -2.19 22.05
N ASN A 348 -7.90 -2.63 23.11
CA ASN A 348 -7.55 -1.79 24.25
C ASN A 348 -6.11 -1.28 24.19
N HIS A 349 -5.17 -2.14 23.79
CA HIS A 349 -3.75 -1.80 23.69
C HIS A 349 -3.01 -2.74 22.75
N ARG A 350 -1.82 -2.34 22.31
CA ARG A 350 -0.93 -3.18 21.51
C ARG A 350 -0.26 -4.24 22.38
N ASN A 351 -0.50 -5.52 22.09
CA ASN A 351 0.22 -6.66 22.64
C ASN A 351 0.86 -7.49 21.51
N ARG A 352 2.15 -7.80 21.63
CA ARG A 352 2.95 -8.41 20.55
C ARG A 352 3.14 -9.92 20.68
N ARG A 353 3.37 -10.48 21.88
CA ARG A 353 3.88 -11.86 22.03
C ARG A 353 3.39 -12.56 23.32
N PRO A 354 2.47 -13.54 23.21
CA PRO A 354 1.64 -13.83 22.03
C PRO A 354 0.56 -12.75 21.81
N PRO A 355 0.07 -12.54 20.57
CA PRO A 355 -1.09 -11.70 20.33
C PRO A 355 -2.31 -12.25 21.08
N GLY A 356 -2.94 -11.43 21.94
CA GLY A 356 -4.08 -11.83 22.76
C GLY A 356 -5.44 -11.71 22.08
N ASP A 357 -5.52 -10.97 20.97
CA ASP A 357 -6.76 -10.64 20.27
C ASP A 357 -6.57 -10.57 18.74
N PRO A 358 -7.67 -10.61 17.97
CA PRO A 358 -7.64 -10.57 16.51
C PRO A 358 -6.90 -9.37 15.90
N VAL A 359 -7.07 -8.17 16.47
CA VAL A 359 -6.47 -6.94 15.94
C VAL A 359 -4.96 -6.96 16.12
N ASN A 360 -4.49 -7.36 17.30
CA ASN A 360 -3.07 -7.56 17.58
C ASN A 360 -2.45 -8.64 16.69
N ALA A 361 -3.18 -9.72 16.38
CA ALA A 361 -2.72 -10.76 15.45
C ALA A 361 -2.54 -10.22 14.03
N MET A 362 -3.50 -9.43 13.54
CA MET A 362 -3.42 -8.79 12.21
C MET A 362 -2.30 -7.74 12.13
N LEU A 363 -2.17 -6.86 13.14
CA LEU A 363 -1.10 -5.86 13.19
C LEU A 363 0.29 -6.53 13.19
N SER A 364 0.46 -7.60 13.98
CA SER A 364 1.72 -8.34 14.02
C SER A 364 2.04 -8.97 12.66
N PHE A 365 1.05 -9.54 11.99
CA PHE A 365 1.23 -10.12 10.67
C PHE A 365 1.52 -9.08 9.59
N ALA A 366 0.81 -7.95 9.59
CA ALA A 366 1.05 -6.84 8.67
C ALA A 366 2.44 -6.22 8.85
N TYR A 367 2.89 -6.01 10.09
CA TYR A 367 4.26 -5.56 10.36
C TYR A 367 5.33 -6.54 9.88
N ALA A 368 5.08 -7.86 9.99
CA ALA A 368 6.01 -8.86 9.48
C ALA A 368 6.12 -8.81 7.94
N LEU A 369 4.99 -8.70 7.23
CA LEU A 369 4.97 -8.54 5.77
C LEU A 369 5.69 -7.26 5.32
N PHE A 370 5.47 -6.16 6.05
CA PHE A 370 6.02 -4.87 5.69
C PHE A 370 7.51 -4.73 6.03
N THR A 371 7.96 -5.32 7.14
CA THR A 371 9.40 -5.45 7.46
C THR A 371 10.11 -6.22 6.35
N LYS A 372 9.47 -7.27 5.81
CA LYS A 372 9.99 -8.05 4.68
C LYS A 372 10.10 -7.20 3.41
N ASP A 373 9.08 -6.42 3.05
CA ASP A 373 9.15 -5.56 1.86
C ASP A 373 10.26 -4.50 1.98
N TRP A 374 10.46 -3.91 3.17
CA TRP A 374 11.58 -3.01 3.43
C TRP A 374 12.94 -3.69 3.32
N ALA A 375 13.11 -4.86 3.94
CA ALA A 375 14.38 -5.58 3.92
C ALA A 375 14.83 -5.91 2.48
N ILE A 376 13.89 -6.33 1.64
CA ILE A 376 14.14 -6.63 0.22
C ILE A 376 14.47 -5.35 -0.55
N THR A 377 13.67 -4.30 -0.35
CA THR A 377 13.87 -3.03 -1.05
C THR A 377 15.25 -2.44 -0.73
N LEU A 378 15.65 -2.47 0.54
CA LEU A 378 16.96 -1.99 1.00
C LEU A 378 18.09 -2.83 0.41
N ALA A 379 17.98 -4.16 0.46
CA ALA A 379 18.97 -5.05 -0.14
C ALA A 379 19.11 -4.85 -1.67
N ALA A 380 17.98 -4.60 -2.36
CA ALA A 380 17.94 -4.35 -3.79
C ALA A 380 18.60 -3.01 -4.17
N VAL A 381 18.43 -1.97 -3.36
CA VAL A 381 19.10 -0.66 -3.55
C VAL A 381 20.59 -0.74 -3.21
N GLY A 382 20.99 -1.65 -2.31
CA GLY A 382 22.38 -1.98 -2.00
C GLY A 382 22.82 -1.77 -0.56
N PHE A 383 21.88 -1.44 0.33
CA PHE A 383 22.11 -1.35 1.77
C PHE A 383 22.40 -2.71 2.40
N ASP A 384 23.02 -2.69 3.58
CA ASP A 384 22.87 -3.77 4.56
C ASP A 384 21.57 -3.56 5.35
N PRO A 385 20.54 -4.42 5.21
CA PRO A 385 19.28 -4.26 5.93
C PRO A 385 19.38 -4.44 7.45
N TYR A 386 20.48 -4.99 7.97
CA TYR A 386 20.68 -5.29 9.38
C TYR A 386 21.38 -4.17 10.16
N LEU A 387 21.94 -3.17 9.46
CA LEU A 387 22.61 -2.02 10.07
C LEU A 387 21.69 -0.78 10.03
N GLY A 388 20.92 -0.58 11.10
CA GLY A 388 20.02 0.56 11.28
C GLY A 388 20.65 1.68 12.10
N PHE A 389 20.10 2.88 11.98
CA PHE A 389 20.56 4.11 12.65
C PHE A 389 19.77 4.44 13.92
N TYR A 390 18.51 3.99 14.00
CA TYR A 390 17.67 4.15 15.19
C TYR A 390 17.59 2.86 15.99
N HIS A 391 17.17 1.76 15.34
CA HIS A 391 17.15 0.46 15.98
C HIS A 391 18.56 -0.11 16.09
N GLN A 392 19.00 -0.34 17.31
CA GLN A 392 20.30 -0.95 17.56
C GLN A 392 20.39 -2.36 16.93
N PRO A 393 21.51 -2.69 16.27
CA PRO A 393 21.75 -4.01 15.69
C PRO A 393 21.58 -5.10 16.75
N ARG A 394 20.77 -6.12 16.42
CA ARG A 394 20.66 -7.35 17.21
C ARG A 394 20.73 -8.51 16.25
N TYR A 395 21.34 -9.61 16.69
CA TYR A 395 21.50 -10.79 15.84
C TYR A 395 20.17 -11.21 15.19
N GLY A 396 20.17 -11.28 13.85
CA GLY A 396 19.01 -11.66 13.04
C GLY A 396 17.88 -10.62 12.93
N ARG A 397 18.02 -9.41 13.48
CA ARG A 397 17.01 -8.34 13.38
C ARG A 397 17.37 -7.35 12.26
N PRO A 398 16.54 -7.19 11.21
CA PRO A 398 16.82 -6.25 10.12
C PRO A 398 16.56 -4.81 10.58
N ALA A 399 17.52 -4.21 11.29
CA ALA A 399 17.36 -2.94 11.97
C ALA A 399 17.01 -1.78 11.03
N LEU A 400 17.71 -1.65 9.89
CA LEU A 400 17.42 -0.59 8.92
C LEU A 400 16.02 -0.73 8.32
N ALA A 401 15.58 -1.97 8.07
CA ALA A 401 14.22 -2.20 7.59
C ALA A 401 13.18 -1.73 8.62
N LEU A 402 13.45 -1.88 9.92
CA LEU A 402 12.56 -1.40 10.97
C LEU A 402 12.58 0.12 11.09
N ASP A 403 13.74 0.76 10.92
CA ASP A 403 13.88 2.22 10.91
C ASP A 403 13.07 2.84 9.77
N MET A 404 13.31 2.38 8.55
CA MET A 404 12.63 2.89 7.36
C MET A 404 11.14 2.56 7.36
N MET A 405 10.73 1.53 8.09
CA MET A 405 9.32 1.20 8.29
C MET A 405 8.59 2.23 9.17
N GLU A 406 9.28 2.91 10.09
CA GLU A 406 8.65 3.73 11.12
C GLU A 406 7.68 4.79 10.57
N PRO A 407 8.06 5.64 9.60
CA PRO A 407 7.15 6.65 9.02
C PRO A 407 5.90 6.05 8.37
N PHE A 408 5.98 4.79 7.93
CA PHE A 408 4.97 4.15 7.10
C PHE A 408 4.04 3.20 7.86
N ARG A 409 4.33 2.87 9.13
CA ARG A 409 3.47 1.98 9.93
C ARG A 409 1.99 2.41 9.92
N PRO A 410 1.64 3.70 10.13
CA PRO A 410 0.25 4.15 10.07
C PRO A 410 -0.34 4.05 8.66
N LEU A 411 0.50 4.22 7.63
CA LEU A 411 0.09 4.38 6.24
C LEU A 411 -0.21 3.04 5.56
N VAL A 412 0.54 1.99 5.89
CA VAL A 412 0.41 0.69 5.22
C VAL A 412 -0.13 -0.36 6.20
N PRO A 413 0.65 -0.92 7.16
CA PRO A 413 0.15 -1.96 8.04
C PRO A 413 -1.13 -1.59 8.80
N ASP A 414 -1.15 -0.45 9.50
CA ASP A 414 -2.26 -0.07 10.38
C ASP A 414 -3.52 0.23 9.54
N SER A 415 -3.32 0.89 8.40
CA SER A 415 -4.38 1.15 7.42
C SER A 415 -4.97 -0.14 6.82
N VAL A 416 -4.18 -1.16 6.55
CA VAL A 416 -4.67 -2.46 6.06
C VAL A 416 -5.52 -3.17 7.11
N VAL A 417 -5.07 -3.17 8.37
CA VAL A 417 -5.85 -3.75 9.47
C VAL A 417 -7.19 -3.04 9.62
N LEU A 418 -7.14 -1.70 9.70
CA LEU A 418 -8.34 -0.86 9.78
C LEU A 418 -9.31 -1.14 8.63
N TRP A 419 -8.80 -1.16 7.39
CA TRP A 419 -9.61 -1.41 6.21
C TRP A 419 -10.22 -2.81 6.20
N SER A 420 -9.42 -3.82 6.59
CA SER A 420 -9.84 -5.23 6.58
C SER A 420 -10.98 -5.48 7.56
N VAL A 421 -10.92 -4.88 8.75
CA VAL A 421 -12.00 -4.98 9.75
C VAL A 421 -13.22 -4.17 9.29
N ASN A 422 -13.04 -2.89 8.96
CA ASN A 422 -14.16 -1.97 8.67
C ASN A 422 -14.95 -2.31 7.40
N ASN A 423 -14.37 -3.11 6.50
CA ASN A 423 -15.03 -3.58 5.27
C ASN A 423 -15.42 -5.07 5.33
N GLY A 424 -15.23 -5.74 6.47
CA GLY A 424 -15.60 -7.15 6.65
C GLY A 424 -14.82 -8.11 5.77
N VAL A 425 -13.56 -7.81 5.46
CA VAL A 425 -12.64 -8.71 4.74
C VAL A 425 -12.32 -9.93 5.61
N VAL A 426 -12.21 -9.69 6.92
CA VAL A 426 -12.06 -10.69 7.96
C VAL A 426 -13.10 -10.46 9.05
N GLY A 427 -13.61 -11.52 9.65
CA GLY A 427 -14.58 -11.48 10.73
C GLY A 427 -14.14 -12.27 11.97
N PRO A 428 -14.93 -12.28 13.07
CA PRO A 428 -14.63 -13.04 14.29
C PRO A 428 -14.32 -14.52 14.06
N ALA A 429 -15.05 -15.16 13.14
CA ALA A 429 -14.91 -16.58 12.82
C ALA A 429 -13.63 -16.94 12.05
N ASP A 430 -12.88 -15.94 11.57
CA ASP A 430 -11.66 -16.11 10.78
C ASP A 430 -10.40 -16.37 11.64
N PHE A 431 -10.56 -16.40 12.97
CA PHE A 431 -9.46 -16.55 13.93
C PHE A 431 -9.53 -17.88 14.67
N LEU A 432 -8.36 -18.31 15.16
CA LEU A 432 -8.17 -19.45 16.04
C LEU A 432 -7.49 -18.97 17.31
N ARG A 433 -7.96 -19.42 18.46
CA ARG A 433 -7.31 -19.21 19.75
C ARG A 433 -6.69 -20.52 20.24
N ARG A 434 -5.41 -20.51 20.61
CA ARG A 434 -4.69 -21.65 21.20
C ARG A 434 -3.75 -21.14 22.29
N GLY A 435 -3.89 -21.63 23.53
CA GLY A 435 -2.99 -21.29 24.64
C GLY A 435 -2.86 -19.77 24.88
N GLY A 436 -3.97 -19.03 24.80
CA GLY A 436 -3.99 -17.57 24.92
C GLY A 436 -3.53 -16.79 23.67
N ALA A 437 -2.89 -17.44 22.70
CA ALA A 437 -2.49 -16.82 21.44
C ALA A 437 -3.63 -16.85 20.41
N VAL A 438 -3.79 -15.75 19.66
CA VAL A 438 -4.73 -15.63 18.55
C VAL A 438 -3.99 -15.62 17.21
N ALA A 439 -4.49 -16.38 16.23
CA ALA A 439 -3.93 -16.47 14.89
C ALA A 439 -5.03 -16.51 13.81
N LEU A 440 -4.71 -15.99 12.62
CA LEU A 440 -5.58 -16.09 11.44
C LEU A 440 -5.65 -17.53 10.90
N LYS A 441 -6.86 -17.99 10.56
CA LYS A 441 -7.09 -19.19 9.75
C LYS A 441 -6.48 -19.02 8.35
N ASN A 442 -6.21 -20.12 7.64
CA ASN A 442 -5.56 -20.10 6.33
C ASN A 442 -6.33 -19.27 5.28
N GLU A 443 -7.66 -19.41 5.22
CA GLU A 443 -8.48 -18.64 4.27
C GLU A 443 -8.47 -17.15 4.59
N ALA A 444 -8.61 -16.80 5.87
CA ALA A 444 -8.54 -15.43 6.36
C ALA A 444 -7.18 -14.78 6.08
N ARG A 445 -6.09 -15.53 6.31
CA ARG A 445 -4.73 -15.11 6.00
C ARG A 445 -4.57 -14.78 4.52
N ARG A 446 -5.14 -15.60 3.63
CA ARG A 446 -5.14 -15.32 2.17
C ARG A 446 -5.90 -14.05 1.85
N LYS A 447 -7.11 -13.84 2.40
CA LYS A 447 -7.89 -12.61 2.21
C LYS A 447 -7.13 -11.38 2.70
N PHE A 448 -6.47 -11.50 3.86
CA PHE A 448 -5.69 -10.42 4.45
C PHE A 448 -4.44 -10.07 3.62
N ILE A 449 -3.71 -11.06 3.09
CA ILE A 449 -2.58 -10.82 2.18
C ILE A 449 -3.06 -10.09 0.91
N LEU A 450 -4.20 -10.48 0.34
CA LEU A 450 -4.75 -9.76 -0.82
C LEU A 450 -5.10 -8.30 -0.49
N ALA A 451 -5.64 -8.03 0.71
CA ALA A 451 -5.88 -6.68 1.18
C ALA A 451 -4.59 -5.88 1.36
N TYR A 452 -3.53 -6.52 1.88
CA TYR A 452 -2.21 -5.94 2.02
C TYR A 452 -1.56 -5.60 0.68
N GLU A 453 -1.53 -6.53 -0.28
CA GLU A 453 -0.97 -6.29 -1.61
C GLU A 453 -1.71 -5.17 -2.33
N LYS A 454 -3.05 -5.15 -2.23
CA LYS A 454 -3.85 -4.05 -2.77
C LYS A 454 -3.45 -2.70 -2.18
N ARG A 455 -3.13 -2.64 -0.88
CA ARG A 455 -2.63 -1.41 -0.25
C ARG A 455 -1.26 -1.03 -0.78
N MET A 456 -0.37 -1.99 -0.99
CA MET A 456 0.95 -1.72 -1.58
C MET A 456 0.86 -1.15 -3.01
N ASP A 457 -0.19 -1.52 -3.75
CA ASP A 457 -0.45 -1.05 -5.11
C ASP A 457 -1.27 0.26 -5.16
N ASP A 458 -1.83 0.73 -4.04
CA ASP A 458 -2.56 2.00 -3.98
C ASP A 458 -1.66 3.16 -4.41
N LEU A 459 -2.11 3.94 -5.38
CA LEU A 459 -1.41 5.12 -5.88
C LEU A 459 -1.60 6.33 -4.97
N VAL A 460 -0.49 6.85 -4.45
CA VAL A 460 -0.40 8.07 -3.63
C VAL A 460 0.41 9.14 -4.34
N THR A 461 0.08 10.42 -4.09
CA THR A 461 0.88 11.55 -4.58
C THR A 461 2.11 11.70 -3.68
N HIS A 462 3.30 11.62 -4.25
CA HIS A 462 4.53 11.82 -3.49
C HIS A 462 4.63 13.28 -3.00
N PRO A 463 4.86 13.55 -1.70
CA PRO A 463 4.75 14.91 -1.15
C PRO A 463 5.81 15.88 -1.70
N VAL A 464 6.99 15.37 -2.06
CA VAL A 464 8.07 16.16 -2.67
C VAL A 464 7.89 16.31 -4.19
N PHE A 465 7.84 15.20 -4.92
CA PHE A 465 7.84 15.21 -6.39
C PHE A 465 6.47 15.42 -7.06
N ASN A 466 5.37 15.39 -6.28
CA ASN A 466 4.00 15.66 -6.71
C ASN A 466 3.41 14.76 -7.83
N TYR A 467 4.09 13.68 -8.22
CA TYR A 467 3.53 12.65 -9.11
C TYR A 467 2.90 11.49 -8.31
N ARG A 468 2.05 10.69 -8.98
CA ARG A 468 1.40 9.53 -8.36
C ARG A 468 2.23 8.26 -8.54
N ILE A 469 2.53 7.58 -7.44
CA ILE A 469 3.22 6.29 -7.40
C ILE A 469 2.59 5.35 -6.39
N SER A 470 2.77 4.04 -6.58
CA SER A 470 2.33 3.02 -5.62
C SER A 470 3.15 3.10 -4.33
N TYR A 471 2.61 2.63 -3.21
CA TYR A 471 3.38 2.50 -1.97
C TYR A 471 4.61 1.62 -2.16
N ARG A 472 4.54 0.58 -2.99
CA ARG A 472 5.70 -0.25 -3.36
C ARG A 472 6.84 0.59 -3.93
N ARG A 473 6.53 1.46 -4.89
CA ARG A 473 7.53 2.36 -5.49
C ARG A 473 8.00 3.43 -4.51
N VAL A 474 7.13 3.89 -3.60
CA VAL A 474 7.52 4.84 -2.53
C VAL A 474 8.64 4.25 -1.67
N LEU A 475 8.60 2.96 -1.31
CA LEU A 475 9.66 2.34 -0.50
C LEU A 475 11.03 2.46 -1.20
N GLU A 476 11.08 2.16 -2.50
CA GLU A 476 12.32 2.23 -3.26
C GLU A 476 12.82 3.67 -3.42
N VAL A 477 11.91 4.61 -3.71
CA VAL A 477 12.25 6.05 -3.79
C VAL A 477 12.84 6.52 -2.46
N GLN A 478 12.26 6.12 -1.34
CA GLN A 478 12.70 6.50 0.00
C GLN A 478 14.04 5.85 0.38
N ALA A 479 14.26 4.58 0.01
CA ALA A 479 15.56 3.95 0.15
C ALA A 479 16.64 4.68 -0.69
N ARG A 480 16.32 5.09 -1.93
CA ARG A 480 17.25 5.86 -2.77
C ARG A 480 17.49 7.27 -2.24
N LEU A 481 16.50 7.92 -1.64
CA LEU A 481 16.68 9.21 -0.97
C LEU A 481 17.61 9.07 0.22
N LEU A 482 17.44 8.03 1.05
CA LEU A 482 18.39 7.73 2.13
C LEU A 482 19.81 7.54 1.58
N ALA A 483 19.97 6.81 0.47
CA ALA A 483 21.29 6.62 -0.14
C ALA A 483 21.95 7.95 -0.54
N ARG A 484 21.19 8.86 -1.14
CA ARG A 484 21.64 10.22 -1.50
C ARG A 484 21.97 11.06 -0.26
N THR A 485 21.18 10.96 0.81
CA THR A 485 21.46 11.63 2.08
C THR A 485 22.77 11.14 2.68
N LEU A 486 23.02 9.83 2.64
CA LEU A 486 24.24 9.22 3.18
C LEU A 486 25.48 9.58 2.36
N ALA A 487 25.34 9.67 1.03
CA ALA A 487 26.37 10.14 0.13
C ALA A 487 26.65 11.65 0.23
N GLY A 488 25.81 12.43 0.92
CA GLY A 488 25.95 13.88 1.06
C GLY A 488 25.40 14.67 -0.14
N GLU A 489 24.71 14.02 -1.08
CA GLU A 489 24.08 14.70 -2.22
C GLU A 489 22.89 15.57 -1.80
N ILE A 490 22.20 15.16 -0.73
CA ILE A 490 21.10 15.92 -0.13
C ILE A 490 21.34 16.07 1.37
N PRO A 491 21.01 17.23 1.97
CA PRO A 491 21.39 17.55 3.35
C PRO A 491 20.60 16.75 4.40
N ARG A 492 19.36 16.35 4.08
CA ARG A 492 18.46 15.64 5.00
C ARG A 492 17.56 14.69 4.21
N LEU A 493 17.18 13.58 4.84
CA LEU A 493 16.18 12.67 4.27
C LEU A 493 14.85 13.41 4.12
N LEU A 494 14.26 13.32 2.93
CA LEU A 494 12.99 14.00 2.65
C LEU A 494 11.81 13.13 3.12
N ASP A 495 11.04 13.68 4.04
CA ASP A 495 9.96 12.99 4.74
C ASP A 495 8.78 12.59 3.84
N PHE A 496 8.27 11.38 4.05
CA PHE A 496 7.00 10.95 3.47
C PHE A 496 5.83 11.22 4.42
N LEU A 497 5.36 12.47 4.42
CA LEU A 497 4.21 12.90 5.21
C LEU A 497 2.93 12.96 4.38
N THR A 498 1.87 12.30 4.85
CA THR A 498 0.54 12.42 4.24
C THR A 498 -0.24 13.60 4.84
N ARG A 499 -0.93 14.38 4.00
CA ARG A 499 -1.72 15.55 4.41
C ARG A 499 -3.19 15.23 4.62
#